data_AF-A0A969PTM4-F1
#
_entry.id   AF-A0A969PTM4-F1
#
_cell.length_a   1.000
_cell.length_b   1.000
_cell.length_c   1.000
_cell.angle_alpha   90.00
_cell.angle_beta   90.00
_cell.angle_gamma   90.00
#
_symmetry.space_group_name_H-M   'P 1'
#
loop_
_entity.id
_entity.type
_entity.pdbx_description
1 polymer ?
#
loop_
_entity_poly.entity_id
_entity_poly.type
_entity_poly.pdbx_seq_one_letter_code
_entity_poly.pdbx_strand_id
1 'polypeptide(L)'
;MLDPVIFSQEIISLARNRRFTVPSLQTQGILTADTLIWIENNQKHILELKDVVGVSYLPESSLAGFVVYAYPLVRDGILWKKRRRVLKKYRFACPDNETRSQWIKAINNTLRGLPVDSIYPFLPRHLHVLLNPASGKKKARKILQQVRSLWENSQIQITVTETSSAGEAEKFIQTLVLDKIDGLVIIGGDGTIYEVINGIMKRPDWETAITIPIGIIGAGTGNGLCKTILDLAGEPYDPIGAAFLIAKGKTRPLDLAVVQQQRCRYYSLLSLSWGFISDVDIESDRLRYLGSWKNTIYAILRILSLRTYKGRLF
;
A
#
# COMPACT_ATOMS: atom_id res chain seq x y z
N MET A 1 -12.48 -26.16 -10.93
CA MET A 1 -12.66 -25.76 -12.33
C MET A 1 -11.47 -24.88 -12.70
N LEU A 2 -10.87 -25.06 -13.88
CA LEU A 2 -9.85 -24.12 -14.37
C LEU A 2 -10.57 -22.82 -14.74
N ASP A 3 -10.01 -21.68 -14.33
CA ASP A 3 -10.58 -20.38 -14.69
C ASP A 3 -10.62 -20.22 -16.22
N PRO A 4 -11.67 -19.57 -16.76
CA PRO A 4 -11.80 -19.42 -18.20
C PRO A 4 -10.63 -18.62 -18.77
N VAL A 5 -10.17 -19.03 -19.95
CA VAL A 5 -9.16 -18.29 -20.72
C VAL A 5 -9.78 -16.99 -21.21
N ILE A 6 -9.17 -15.86 -20.88
CA ILE A 6 -9.65 -14.52 -21.27
C ILE A 6 -8.76 -13.88 -22.34
N PHE A 7 -7.50 -14.31 -22.45
CA PHE A 7 -6.57 -13.86 -23.48
C PHE A 7 -5.48 -14.91 -23.71
N SER A 8 -5.05 -15.08 -24.95
CA SER A 8 -3.94 -15.99 -25.26
C SER A 8 -3.25 -15.60 -26.56
N GLN A 9 -1.92 -15.54 -26.52
CA GLN A 9 -1.04 -15.27 -27.66
C GLN A 9 0.37 -15.84 -27.42
N GLU A 10 1.23 -15.79 -28.44
CA GLU A 10 2.61 -16.26 -28.34
C GLU A 10 3.44 -15.37 -27.42
N ILE A 11 4.14 -15.98 -26.47
CA ILE A 11 5.16 -15.34 -25.62
C ILE A 11 6.30 -16.29 -25.35
N ILE A 12 7.51 -15.75 -25.22
CA ILE A 12 8.70 -16.51 -24.86
C ILE A 12 9.25 -15.96 -23.55
N SER A 13 9.32 -16.81 -22.53
CA SER A 13 9.94 -16.47 -21.24
C SER A 13 11.45 -16.21 -21.41
N LEU A 14 11.90 -15.05 -20.95
CA LEU A 14 13.32 -14.68 -20.94
C LEU A 14 13.90 -15.05 -19.57
N ALA A 15 14.45 -16.26 -19.46
CA ALA A 15 15.20 -16.70 -18.28
C ALA A 15 16.36 -15.73 -17.94
N ARG A 16 16.68 -15.64 -16.64
CA ARG A 16 17.48 -14.55 -16.05
C ARG A 16 18.90 -14.30 -16.62
N ASN A 17 19.48 -15.18 -17.45
CA ASN A 17 20.92 -15.18 -17.75
C ASN A 17 21.34 -15.57 -19.20
N ARG A 18 20.46 -15.52 -20.22
CA ARG A 18 20.88 -15.86 -21.60
C ARG A 18 20.79 -14.64 -22.53
N ARG A 19 21.83 -14.44 -23.36
CA ARG A 19 21.69 -13.66 -24.60
C ARG A 19 20.82 -14.49 -25.52
N PHE A 20 19.56 -14.08 -25.71
CA PHE A 20 18.61 -14.82 -26.54
C PHE A 20 18.78 -14.41 -28.00
N THR A 21 19.20 -15.34 -28.84
CA THR A 21 18.70 -15.44 -30.21
C THR A 21 17.36 -16.15 -30.11
N VAL A 22 16.27 -15.53 -30.59
CA VAL A 22 14.91 -16.10 -30.54
C VAL A 22 14.92 -17.46 -31.24
N PRO A 23 14.86 -18.61 -30.53
CA PRO A 23 14.73 -19.89 -31.20
C PRO A 23 13.26 -20.07 -31.58
N SER A 24 13.01 -20.84 -32.63
CA SER A 24 11.71 -21.21 -33.20
C SER A 24 10.84 -22.10 -32.29
N LEU A 25 10.74 -21.78 -31.00
CA LEU A 25 9.81 -22.41 -30.06
C LEU A 25 8.72 -21.39 -29.72
N GLN A 26 7.65 -21.42 -30.51
CA GLN A 26 6.43 -20.66 -30.26
C GLN A 26 5.69 -21.28 -29.06
N THR A 27 5.83 -20.68 -27.88
CA THR A 27 5.06 -21.09 -26.69
C THR A 27 3.86 -20.18 -26.48
N GLN A 28 2.68 -20.77 -26.29
CA GLN A 28 1.45 -20.02 -26.06
C GLN A 28 1.34 -19.58 -24.59
N GLY A 29 1.20 -18.28 -24.38
CA GLY A 29 0.81 -17.69 -23.10
C GLY A 29 -0.69 -17.68 -22.94
N ILE A 30 -1.18 -17.96 -21.74
CA ILE A 30 -2.61 -18.00 -21.42
C ILE A 30 -2.85 -17.10 -20.21
N LEU A 31 -3.73 -16.11 -20.36
CA LEU A 31 -4.23 -15.28 -19.29
C LEU A 31 -5.64 -15.73 -18.92
N THR A 32 -5.88 -15.82 -17.61
CA THR A 32 -7.19 -16.01 -16.99
C THR A 32 -7.47 -14.82 -16.08
N ALA A 33 -8.63 -14.78 -15.42
CA ALA A 33 -8.95 -13.74 -14.45
C ALA A 33 -7.94 -13.67 -13.29
N ASP A 34 -7.37 -14.82 -12.89
CA ASP A 34 -6.53 -14.93 -11.68
C ASP A 34 -5.09 -15.36 -11.94
N THR A 35 -4.76 -15.85 -13.14
CA THR A 35 -3.43 -16.39 -13.44
C THR A 35 -2.91 -16.05 -14.83
N LEU A 36 -1.60 -15.87 -14.94
CA LEU A 36 -0.83 -15.92 -16.18
C LEU A 36 -0.07 -17.25 -16.25
N ILE A 37 -0.27 -17.99 -17.33
CA ILE A 37 0.26 -19.34 -17.55
C ILE A 37 1.12 -19.32 -18.81
N TRP A 38 2.28 -19.97 -18.77
CA TRP A 38 3.10 -20.21 -19.96
C TRP A 38 3.82 -21.55 -19.85
N ILE A 39 4.33 -22.05 -20.97
CA ILE A 39 5.14 -23.25 -21.02
C ILE A 39 6.58 -22.84 -21.35
N GLU A 40 7.55 -23.34 -20.60
CA GLU A 40 8.98 -23.15 -20.84
C GLU A 40 9.68 -24.50 -20.66
N ASN A 41 10.41 -24.97 -21.68
CA ASN A 41 11.09 -26.29 -21.65
C ASN A 41 10.17 -27.46 -21.26
N ASN A 42 8.97 -27.55 -21.85
CA ASN A 42 7.92 -28.52 -21.52
C ASN A 42 7.43 -28.48 -20.06
N GLN A 43 7.75 -27.44 -19.29
CA GLN A 43 7.24 -27.22 -17.95
C GLN A 43 6.18 -26.12 -17.95
N LYS A 44 5.04 -26.38 -17.31
CA LYS A 44 3.98 -25.39 -17.11
C LYS A 44 4.35 -24.49 -15.94
N HIS A 45 4.40 -23.19 -16.19
CA HIS A 45 4.57 -22.15 -15.17
C HIS A 45 3.25 -21.41 -14.96
N ILE A 46 2.99 -21.05 -13.71
CA ILE A 46 1.78 -20.34 -13.30
C ILE A 46 2.19 -19.17 -12.41
N LEU A 47 1.72 -17.97 -12.75
CA LEU A 47 1.85 -16.75 -11.96
C LEU A 47 0.47 -16.29 -11.52
N GLU A 48 0.24 -16.23 -10.21
CA GLU A 48 -1.00 -15.71 -9.65
C GLU A 48 -1.05 -14.18 -9.76
N LEU A 49 -2.09 -13.64 -10.41
CA LEU A 49 -2.30 -12.21 -10.61
C LEU A 49 -2.62 -11.46 -9.30
N LYS A 50 -3.05 -12.18 -8.27
CA LYS A 50 -3.20 -11.62 -6.92
C LYS A 50 -1.91 -11.01 -6.39
N ASP A 51 -0.75 -11.55 -6.80
CA ASP A 51 0.59 -11.08 -6.43
C ASP A 51 1.18 -10.09 -7.45
N VAL A 52 0.57 -9.94 -8.63
CA VAL A 52 1.01 -9.02 -9.67
C VAL A 52 0.53 -7.61 -9.36
N VAL A 53 1.42 -6.62 -9.53
CA VAL A 53 1.14 -5.21 -9.29
C VAL A 53 1.18 -4.34 -10.55
N GLY A 54 1.84 -4.81 -11.61
CA GLY A 54 1.89 -4.07 -12.86
C GLY A 54 2.69 -4.78 -13.94
N VAL A 55 2.66 -4.19 -15.14
CA VAL A 55 3.39 -4.61 -16.32
C VAL A 55 3.98 -3.40 -17.03
N SER A 56 5.16 -3.55 -17.63
CA SER A 56 5.80 -2.50 -18.43
C SER A 56 6.47 -3.06 -19.67
N TYR A 57 6.88 -2.17 -20.57
CA TYR A 57 7.73 -2.54 -21.69
C TYR A 57 9.09 -3.06 -21.21
N LEU A 58 9.66 -4.03 -21.93
CA LEU A 58 11.01 -4.49 -21.68
C LEU A 58 12.00 -3.33 -21.93
N PRO A 59 12.77 -2.89 -20.91
CA PRO A 59 13.72 -1.79 -21.08
C PRO A 59 14.85 -2.20 -22.00
N GLU A 60 15.31 -1.28 -22.85
CA GLU A 60 16.61 -1.37 -23.55
C GLU A 60 16.82 -2.68 -24.32
N SER A 61 15.84 -3.07 -25.15
CA SER A 61 15.93 -4.27 -25.99
C SER A 61 15.49 -3.99 -27.43
N SER A 62 16.18 -4.59 -28.40
CA SER A 62 15.72 -4.69 -29.79
C SER A 62 14.51 -5.63 -29.94
N LEU A 63 14.18 -6.40 -28.91
CA LEU A 63 13.07 -7.34 -28.92
C LEU A 63 11.76 -6.64 -28.51
N ALA A 64 10.68 -6.96 -29.20
CA ALA A 64 9.35 -6.67 -28.71
C ALA A 64 9.09 -7.52 -27.46
N GLY A 65 9.09 -6.93 -26.27
CA GLY A 65 8.85 -7.67 -25.02
C GLY A 65 8.30 -6.82 -23.89
N PHE A 66 7.92 -7.47 -22.80
CA PHE A 66 7.36 -6.84 -21.60
C PHE A 66 7.89 -7.49 -20.31
N VAL A 67 7.71 -6.79 -19.19
CA VAL A 67 8.07 -7.24 -17.85
C VAL A 67 6.84 -7.21 -16.96
N VAL A 68 6.53 -8.33 -16.33
CA VAL A 68 5.49 -8.44 -15.29
C VAL A 68 6.15 -8.36 -13.91
N TYR A 69 5.66 -7.47 -13.06
CA TYR A 69 6.14 -7.27 -11.71
C TYR A 69 5.18 -7.91 -10.71
N ALA A 70 5.69 -8.88 -9.95
CA ALA A 70 4.94 -9.52 -8.88
C ALA A 70 5.68 -9.40 -7.55
N TYR A 71 4.91 -9.37 -6.47
CA TYR A 71 5.42 -9.37 -5.10
C TYR A 71 4.85 -10.59 -4.37
N PRO A 72 5.24 -11.83 -4.73
CA PRO A 72 4.77 -12.99 -4.00
C PRO A 72 5.20 -12.97 -2.54
N LEU A 73 4.37 -13.56 -1.70
CA LEU A 73 4.64 -13.67 -0.29
C LEU A 73 5.53 -14.88 0.00
N VAL A 74 6.70 -14.61 0.56
CA VAL A 74 7.68 -15.65 0.92
C VAL A 74 7.77 -15.78 2.44
N ARG A 75 8.04 -17.00 2.90
CA ARG A 75 8.37 -17.28 4.31
C ARG A 75 9.88 -17.24 4.46
N ASP A 76 10.37 -16.42 5.39
CA ASP A 76 11.81 -16.26 5.66
C ASP A 76 12.16 -16.75 7.06
N GLY A 77 13.26 -17.51 7.19
CA GLY A 77 13.83 -17.97 8.46
C GLY A 77 13.51 -19.41 8.91
N ILE A 78 14.41 -19.96 9.75
CA ILE A 78 14.42 -21.36 10.24
C ILE A 78 13.60 -21.55 11.53
N LEU A 79 13.61 -20.58 12.47
CA LEU A 79 12.93 -20.71 13.78
C LEU A 79 11.61 -19.92 13.92
N TRP A 80 11.47 -18.77 13.26
CA TRP A 80 10.26 -17.92 13.34
C TRP A 80 9.98 -17.34 11.96
N LYS A 81 9.14 -18.01 11.17
CA LYS A 81 8.90 -17.69 9.76
C LYS A 81 8.18 -16.35 9.61
N LYS A 82 8.92 -15.24 9.51
CA LYS A 82 8.33 -13.95 9.14
C LYS A 82 7.98 -13.99 7.66
N ARG A 83 6.73 -13.66 7.34
CA ARG A 83 6.26 -13.51 5.97
C ARG A 83 6.72 -12.14 5.46
N ARG A 84 7.17 -12.06 4.20
CA ARG A 84 7.46 -10.79 3.53
C ARG A 84 7.17 -10.87 2.03
N ARG A 85 6.79 -9.74 1.45
CA ARG A 85 6.59 -9.59 0.00
C ARG A 85 7.95 -9.35 -0.67
N VAL A 86 8.27 -10.08 -1.74
CA VAL A 86 9.56 -9.93 -2.46
C VAL A 86 9.33 -9.75 -3.94
N LEU A 87 9.97 -8.74 -4.53
CA LEU A 87 9.89 -8.46 -5.96
C LEU A 87 10.42 -9.63 -6.80
N LYS A 88 9.57 -10.14 -7.70
CA LYS A 88 9.94 -11.02 -8.81
C LYS A 88 9.57 -10.33 -10.13
N LYS A 89 10.53 -10.29 -11.05
CA LYS A 89 10.35 -9.80 -12.42
C LYS A 89 10.28 -10.99 -13.37
N TYR A 90 9.20 -11.10 -14.13
CA TYR A 90 9.03 -12.08 -15.20
C TYR A 90 9.12 -11.34 -16.53
N ARG A 91 10.00 -11.79 -17.42
CA ARG A 91 10.29 -11.09 -18.68
C ARG A 91 9.85 -11.96 -19.83
N PHE A 92 9.19 -11.36 -20.80
CA PHE A 92 8.65 -12.07 -21.96
C PHE A 92 9.03 -11.33 -23.24
N ALA A 93 9.42 -12.09 -24.27
CA ALA A 93 9.50 -11.62 -25.65
C ALA A 93 8.23 -12.02 -26.40
N CYS A 94 7.90 -11.26 -27.43
CA CYS A 94 6.75 -11.39 -28.30
C CYS A 94 7.22 -11.44 -29.76
N PRO A 95 6.43 -12.01 -30.69
CA PRO A 95 6.76 -12.02 -32.12
C PRO A 95 6.92 -10.60 -32.70
N ASP A 96 6.07 -9.67 -32.26
CA ASP A 96 6.03 -8.31 -32.78
C ASP A 96 5.54 -7.29 -31.72
N ASN A 97 5.59 -6.01 -32.09
CA ASN A 97 5.18 -4.90 -31.23
C ASN A 97 3.68 -4.85 -30.96
N GLU A 98 2.85 -5.42 -31.85
CA GLU A 98 1.40 -5.44 -31.71
C GLU A 98 1.00 -6.44 -30.62
N THR A 99 1.49 -7.67 -30.71
CA THR A 99 1.36 -8.74 -29.71
C THR A 99 1.79 -8.25 -28.33
N ARG A 100 2.95 -7.60 -28.24
CA ARG A 100 3.43 -6.99 -26.98
C ARG A 100 2.43 -5.99 -26.41
N SER A 101 1.89 -5.11 -27.25
CA SER A 101 0.95 -4.07 -26.83
C SER A 101 -0.37 -4.68 -26.36
N GLN A 102 -0.85 -5.73 -27.03
CA GLN A 102 -2.02 -6.49 -26.64
C GLN A 102 -1.82 -7.20 -25.29
N TRP A 103 -0.65 -7.80 -25.04
CA TRP A 103 -0.31 -8.38 -23.73
C TRP A 103 -0.30 -7.37 -22.60
N ILE A 104 0.36 -6.23 -22.80
CA ILE A 104 0.41 -5.16 -21.80
C ILE A 104 -1.01 -4.65 -21.51
N LYS A 105 -1.82 -4.43 -22.54
CA LYS A 105 -3.23 -4.03 -22.42
C LYS A 105 -4.05 -5.07 -21.65
N ALA A 106 -3.94 -6.34 -22.02
CA ALA A 106 -4.69 -7.44 -21.42
C ALA A 106 -4.38 -7.58 -19.92
N ILE A 107 -3.10 -7.56 -19.55
CA ILE A 107 -2.68 -7.66 -18.15
C ILE A 107 -3.15 -6.42 -17.37
N ASN A 108 -2.94 -5.21 -17.91
CA ASN A 108 -3.36 -3.98 -17.23
C ASN A 108 -4.88 -3.91 -17.02
N ASN A 109 -5.67 -4.31 -18.01
CA ASN A 109 -7.12 -4.36 -17.88
C ASN A 109 -7.55 -5.39 -16.84
N THR A 110 -6.95 -6.59 -16.86
CA THR A 110 -7.24 -7.65 -15.89
C THR A 110 -6.91 -7.20 -14.46
N LEU A 111 -5.76 -6.55 -14.23
CA LEU A 111 -5.37 -6.02 -12.92
C LEU A 111 -6.33 -4.94 -12.39
N ARG A 112 -7.06 -4.26 -13.28
CA ARG A 112 -8.07 -3.24 -12.95
C ARG A 112 -9.49 -3.83 -12.85
N GLY A 113 -9.67 -5.13 -13.09
CA GLY A 113 -10.99 -5.75 -13.16
C GLY A 113 -11.81 -5.33 -14.38
N LEU A 114 -11.16 -4.89 -15.46
CA LEU A 114 -11.80 -4.53 -16.73
C LEU A 114 -11.72 -5.70 -17.73
N PRO A 115 -12.66 -5.78 -18.69
CA PRO A 115 -12.53 -6.69 -19.83
C PRO A 115 -11.21 -6.48 -20.58
N VAL A 116 -10.60 -7.56 -21.08
CA VAL A 116 -9.29 -7.53 -21.74
C VAL A 116 -9.27 -6.58 -22.94
N ASP A 117 -10.34 -6.59 -23.72
CA ASP A 117 -10.54 -5.81 -24.94
C ASP A 117 -10.95 -4.35 -24.68
N SER A 118 -11.27 -4.00 -23.43
CA SER A 118 -11.65 -2.66 -22.99
C SER A 118 -10.82 -1.55 -23.65
N ILE A 119 -11.51 -0.63 -24.31
CA ILE A 119 -10.92 0.49 -25.04
C ILE A 119 -10.55 1.67 -24.14
N TYR A 120 -10.90 1.61 -22.85
CA TYR A 120 -10.57 2.69 -21.92
C TYR A 120 -9.06 2.86 -21.81
N PRO A 121 -8.55 4.10 -21.97
CA PRO A 121 -7.12 4.34 -21.88
C PRO A 121 -6.59 3.92 -20.52
N PHE A 122 -5.35 3.44 -20.51
CA PHE A 122 -4.63 3.27 -19.27
C PHE A 122 -4.26 4.65 -18.73
N LEU A 123 -4.85 5.00 -17.58
CA LEU A 123 -4.49 6.20 -16.84
C LEU A 123 -3.74 5.76 -15.57
N PRO A 124 -2.45 6.10 -15.44
CA PRO A 124 -1.70 5.91 -14.21
C PRO A 124 -2.45 6.55 -13.04
N ARG A 125 -2.60 5.82 -11.93
CA ARG A 125 -3.14 6.43 -10.71
C ARG A 125 -2.15 7.43 -10.14
N HIS A 126 -2.65 8.57 -9.68
CA HIS A 126 -1.88 9.59 -9.00
C HIS A 126 -2.22 9.60 -7.51
N LEU A 127 -1.24 9.25 -6.67
CA LEU A 127 -1.37 9.30 -5.22
C LEU A 127 -0.63 10.52 -4.65
N HIS A 128 -1.25 11.23 -3.73
CA HIS A 128 -0.56 12.25 -2.94
C HIS A 128 -0.03 11.64 -1.65
N VAL A 129 1.27 11.68 -1.44
CA VAL A 129 1.94 11.14 -0.25
C VAL A 129 2.21 12.28 0.72
N LEU A 130 1.52 12.27 1.86
CA LEU A 130 1.83 13.13 2.98
C LEU A 130 2.76 12.40 3.96
N LEU A 131 3.97 12.93 4.14
CA LEU A 131 5.04 12.29 4.90
C LEU A 131 5.38 13.11 6.14
N ASN A 132 5.37 12.47 7.31
CA ASN A 132 5.91 13.06 8.53
C ASN A 132 7.35 12.58 8.78
N PRO A 133 8.38 13.41 8.49
CA PRO A 133 9.78 13.02 8.58
C PRO A 133 10.25 12.78 10.02
N ALA A 134 9.55 13.31 11.03
CA ALA A 134 9.90 13.11 12.44
C ALA A 134 9.43 11.75 12.99
N SER A 135 8.57 11.03 12.25
CA SER A 135 8.00 9.75 12.71
C SER A 135 9.04 8.62 12.83
N GLY A 136 8.87 7.77 13.86
CA GLY A 136 9.58 6.49 14.04
C GLY A 136 11.08 6.57 14.07
N LYS A 137 11.63 7.54 14.81
CA LYS A 137 13.07 7.84 14.86
C LYS A 137 13.61 8.25 13.48
N LYS A 138 12.88 9.12 12.77
CA LYS A 138 13.23 9.68 11.47
C LYS A 138 13.37 8.66 10.32
N LYS A 139 12.59 7.57 10.39
CA LYS A 139 12.63 6.49 9.38
C LYS A 139 11.69 6.71 8.20
N ALA A 140 10.77 7.67 8.27
CA ALA A 140 9.73 7.87 7.25
C ALA A 140 10.29 8.07 5.83
N ARG A 141 11.35 8.88 5.66
CA ARG A 141 11.99 9.08 4.33
C ARG A 141 12.62 7.79 3.77
N LYS A 142 13.24 7.00 4.64
CA LYS A 142 13.80 5.68 4.26
C LYS A 142 12.69 4.71 3.85
N ILE A 143 11.56 4.73 4.57
CA ILE A 143 10.37 3.95 4.22
C ILE A 143 9.85 4.35 2.84
N LEU A 144 9.72 5.66 2.54
CA LEU A 144 9.32 6.14 1.22
C LEU A 144 10.26 5.63 0.11
N GLN A 145 11.57 5.70 0.33
CA GLN A 145 12.56 5.18 -0.63
C GLN A 145 12.41 3.67 -0.86
N GLN A 146 12.10 2.90 0.19
CA GLN A 146 11.89 1.44 0.07
C GLN A 146 10.68 1.09 -0.80
N VAL A 147 9.58 1.83 -0.66
CA VAL A 147 8.31 1.52 -1.32
C VAL A 147 8.17 2.15 -2.70
N ARG A 148 8.94 3.19 -3.01
CA ARG A 148 8.86 3.92 -4.29
C ARG A 148 8.94 3.01 -5.51
N SER A 149 9.91 2.09 -5.52
CA SER A 149 10.08 1.15 -6.64
C SER A 149 8.86 0.24 -6.86
N LEU A 150 8.12 -0.10 -5.79
CA LEU A 150 6.90 -0.89 -5.90
C LEU A 150 5.81 -0.09 -6.63
N TRP A 151 5.60 1.17 -6.25
CA TRP A 151 4.62 2.04 -6.91
C TRP A 151 4.99 2.37 -8.35
N GLU A 152 6.28 2.58 -8.65
CA GLU A 152 6.77 2.72 -10.02
C GLU A 152 6.48 1.46 -10.87
N ASN A 153 6.78 0.27 -10.33
CA ASN A 153 6.45 -1.01 -10.98
C ASN A 153 4.93 -1.25 -11.14
N SER A 154 4.12 -0.55 -10.35
CA SER A 154 2.64 -0.58 -10.40
C SER A 154 2.06 0.53 -11.28
N GLN A 155 2.92 1.28 -11.99
CA GLN A 155 2.53 2.43 -12.82
C GLN A 155 1.71 3.47 -12.03
N ILE A 156 2.10 3.70 -10.77
CA ILE A 156 1.49 4.72 -9.90
C ILE A 156 2.42 5.93 -9.85
N GLN A 157 1.87 7.10 -10.14
CA GLN A 157 2.53 8.39 -9.98
C GLN A 157 2.33 8.88 -8.55
N ILE A 158 3.37 9.48 -7.97
CA ILE A 158 3.30 10.03 -6.62
C ILE A 158 3.74 11.49 -6.59
N THR A 159 3.00 12.32 -5.86
CA THR A 159 3.47 13.63 -5.40
C THR A 159 3.73 13.54 -3.91
N VAL A 160 4.84 14.07 -3.42
CA VAL A 160 5.23 13.96 -2.02
C VAL A 160 5.23 15.33 -1.38
N THR A 161 4.55 15.47 -0.25
CA THR A 161 4.63 16.64 0.64
C THR A 161 5.13 16.17 2.00
N GLU A 162 6.18 16.82 2.50
CA GLU A 162 6.67 16.59 3.86
C GLU A 162 6.10 17.62 4.81
N THR A 163 5.68 17.19 6.00
CA THR A 163 5.29 18.10 7.08
C THR A 163 6.51 18.52 7.89
N SER A 164 6.57 19.78 8.32
CA SER A 164 7.64 20.34 9.14
C SER A 164 7.33 20.33 10.64
N SER A 165 6.05 20.37 11.02
CA SER A 165 5.60 20.50 12.41
C SER A 165 4.22 19.89 12.69
N ALA A 166 3.83 19.81 13.98
CA ALA A 166 2.51 19.36 14.39
C ALA A 166 1.41 20.33 13.89
N GLY A 167 0.29 19.78 13.43
CA GLY A 167 -0.83 20.53 12.85
C GLY A 167 -0.62 20.96 11.39
N GLU A 168 0.55 20.74 10.82
CA GLU A 168 0.82 21.07 9.42
C GLU A 168 0.14 20.10 8.46
N ALA A 169 0.00 18.81 8.84
CA ALA A 169 -0.78 17.86 8.05
C ALA A 169 -2.25 18.30 7.95
N GLU A 170 -2.80 18.77 9.06
CA GLU A 170 -4.17 19.29 9.15
C GLU A 170 -4.36 20.53 8.26
N LYS A 171 -3.42 21.48 8.29
CA LYS A 171 -3.48 22.68 7.45
C LYS A 171 -3.31 22.35 5.96
N PHE A 172 -2.39 21.45 5.64
CA PHE A 172 -2.12 21.06 4.26
C PHE A 172 -3.33 20.38 3.61
N ILE A 173 -3.98 19.45 4.31
CA ILE A 173 -5.12 18.73 3.72
C ILE A 173 -6.33 19.65 3.48
N GLN A 174 -6.45 20.74 4.23
CA GLN A 174 -7.49 21.76 3.99
C GLN A 174 -7.29 22.53 2.68
N THR A 175 -6.05 22.63 2.18
CA THR A 175 -5.72 23.35 0.94
C THR A 175 -5.44 22.44 -0.25
N LEU A 176 -5.27 21.12 -0.02
CA LEU A 176 -5.04 20.15 -1.08
C LEU A 176 -6.25 20.06 -2.03
N VAL A 177 -6.00 20.07 -3.33
CA VAL A 177 -7.03 19.86 -4.35
C VAL A 177 -7.19 18.35 -4.55
N LEU A 178 -8.24 17.79 -3.94
CA LEU A 178 -8.48 16.34 -3.92
C LEU A 178 -8.94 15.78 -5.27
N ASP A 179 -9.62 16.59 -6.09
CA ASP A 179 -10.12 16.19 -7.42
C ASP A 179 -9.02 15.81 -8.42
N LYS A 180 -7.75 16.13 -8.11
CA LYS A 180 -6.60 15.86 -8.97
C LYS A 180 -5.87 14.56 -8.63
N ILE A 181 -6.31 13.83 -7.61
CA ILE A 181 -5.63 12.65 -7.10
C ILE A 181 -6.61 11.50 -6.90
N ASP A 182 -6.14 10.28 -7.12
CA ASP A 182 -6.93 9.05 -6.94
C ASP A 182 -6.90 8.54 -5.49
N GLY A 183 -6.01 9.09 -4.66
CA GLY A 183 -5.89 8.69 -3.27
C GLY A 183 -4.83 9.46 -2.50
N LEU A 184 -5.01 9.50 -1.19
CA LEU A 184 -4.05 10.08 -0.24
C LEU A 184 -3.29 8.96 0.47
N VAL A 185 -1.98 9.07 0.58
CA VAL A 185 -1.14 8.12 1.32
C VAL A 185 -0.44 8.83 2.46
N ILE A 186 -0.60 8.31 3.68
CA ILE A 186 0.01 8.86 4.89
C ILE A 186 1.20 7.99 5.28
N ILE A 187 2.40 8.56 5.31
CA ILE A 187 3.60 7.92 5.85
C ILE A 187 3.91 8.58 7.20
N GLY A 188 3.42 7.98 8.28
CA GLY A 188 3.45 8.57 9.61
C GLY A 188 2.97 7.62 10.71
N GLY A 189 2.71 8.17 11.89
CA GLY A 189 2.04 7.45 12.99
C GLY A 189 0.56 7.82 13.11
N ASP A 190 -0.11 7.24 14.11
CA ASP A 190 -1.54 7.48 14.37
C ASP A 190 -1.87 8.97 14.53
N GLY A 191 -0.97 9.78 15.09
CA GLY A 191 -1.15 11.24 15.21
C GLY A 191 -1.19 11.99 13.86
N THR A 192 -0.39 11.57 12.87
CA THR A 192 -0.47 12.18 11.52
C THR A 192 -1.77 11.81 10.83
N ILE A 193 -2.26 10.58 11.04
CA ILE A 193 -3.56 10.16 10.52
C ILE A 193 -4.68 10.99 11.17
N TYR A 194 -4.62 11.18 12.48
CA TYR A 194 -5.56 12.02 13.22
C TYR A 194 -5.62 13.46 12.67
N GLU A 195 -4.47 14.09 12.44
CA GLU A 195 -4.40 15.44 11.86
C GLU A 195 -5.02 15.50 10.46
N VAL A 196 -4.75 14.51 9.61
CA VAL A 196 -5.32 14.45 8.26
C VAL A 196 -6.83 14.32 8.31
N ILE A 197 -7.38 13.39 9.09
CA ILE A 197 -8.83 13.18 9.17
C ILE A 197 -9.53 14.41 9.71
N ASN A 198 -9.03 14.99 10.81
CA ASN A 198 -9.64 16.21 11.36
C ASN A 198 -9.49 17.40 10.41
N GLY A 199 -8.43 17.46 9.61
CA GLY A 199 -8.26 18.46 8.57
C GLY A 199 -9.27 18.31 7.44
N ILE A 200 -9.52 17.08 6.97
CA ILE A 200 -10.57 16.79 5.98
C ILE A 200 -11.93 17.24 6.50
N MET A 201 -12.26 16.89 7.74
CA MET A 201 -13.56 17.22 8.36
C MET A 201 -13.73 18.72 8.66
N LYS A 202 -12.68 19.54 8.53
CA LYS A 202 -12.74 21.01 8.63
C LYS A 202 -12.92 21.69 7.28
N ARG A 203 -12.88 20.95 6.18
CA ARG A 203 -13.07 21.52 4.85
C ARG A 203 -14.54 21.87 4.59
N PRO A 204 -14.83 22.90 3.77
CA PRO A 204 -16.19 23.19 3.33
C PRO A 204 -16.84 22.02 2.55
N ASP A 205 -16.03 21.30 1.78
CA ASP A 205 -16.41 20.13 0.97
C ASP A 205 -16.12 18.80 1.69
N TRP A 206 -16.19 18.76 3.02
CA TRP A 206 -15.79 17.58 3.80
C TRP A 206 -16.54 16.29 3.40
N GLU A 207 -17.81 16.39 3.00
CA GLU A 207 -18.64 15.24 2.62
C GLU A 207 -18.09 14.50 1.40
N THR A 208 -17.58 15.22 0.41
CA THR A 208 -16.91 14.62 -0.74
C THR A 208 -15.46 14.29 -0.41
N ALA A 209 -14.77 15.19 0.30
CA ALA A 209 -13.36 15.03 0.66
C ALA A 209 -13.09 13.77 1.49
N ILE A 210 -13.98 13.39 2.41
CA ILE A 210 -13.81 12.19 3.26
C ILE A 210 -13.96 10.88 2.48
N THR A 211 -14.51 10.93 1.27
CA THR A 211 -14.64 9.75 0.40
C THR A 211 -13.34 9.39 -0.32
N ILE A 212 -12.33 10.28 -0.31
CA ILE A 212 -11.04 9.98 -0.92
C ILE A 212 -10.42 8.73 -0.27
N PRO A 213 -9.94 7.75 -1.05
CA PRO A 213 -9.22 6.61 -0.50
C PRO A 213 -7.96 7.03 0.27
N ILE A 214 -7.81 6.55 1.50
CA ILE A 214 -6.63 6.82 2.35
C ILE A 214 -5.82 5.55 2.55
N GLY A 215 -4.59 5.54 2.05
CA GLY A 215 -3.56 4.54 2.32
C GLY A 215 -2.68 4.92 3.51
N ILE A 216 -2.26 3.96 4.32
CA ILE A 216 -1.43 4.22 5.51
C ILE A 216 -0.18 3.34 5.44
N ILE A 217 0.99 3.97 5.60
CA ILE A 217 2.26 3.26 5.84
C ILE A 217 2.77 3.67 7.21
N GLY A 218 2.81 2.69 8.12
CA GLY A 218 3.15 2.89 9.52
C GLY A 218 4.63 3.25 9.68
N ALA A 219 4.89 4.50 10.06
CA ALA A 219 6.22 5.01 10.36
C ALA A 219 6.33 5.53 11.80
N GLY A 220 5.28 5.47 12.62
CA GLY A 220 5.29 5.90 14.03
C GLY A 220 5.72 4.81 15.03
N THR A 221 5.65 5.16 16.33
CA THR A 221 5.88 4.22 17.44
C THR A 221 4.63 3.37 17.71
N GLY A 222 3.46 4.01 17.71
CA GLY A 222 2.13 3.40 17.63
C GLY A 222 1.61 3.57 16.20
N ASN A 223 1.26 2.46 15.56
CA ASN A 223 0.68 2.39 14.22
C ASN A 223 -0.50 1.41 14.25
N GLY A 224 -1.39 1.59 15.23
CA GLY A 224 -2.45 0.63 15.54
C GLY A 224 -3.36 0.38 14.33
N LEU A 225 -3.72 1.45 13.62
CA LEU A 225 -4.61 1.37 12.47
C LEU A 225 -3.95 0.62 11.30
N CYS A 226 -2.70 0.96 10.98
CA CYS A 226 -1.93 0.30 9.93
C CYS A 226 -1.77 -1.20 10.19
N LYS A 227 -1.44 -1.60 11.43
CA LYS A 227 -1.35 -3.00 11.83
C LYS A 227 -2.67 -3.74 11.64
N THR A 228 -3.77 -3.13 12.08
CA THR A 228 -5.11 -3.72 11.99
C THR A 228 -5.52 -3.96 10.53
N ILE A 229 -5.30 -2.96 9.66
CA ILE A 229 -5.60 -3.07 8.22
C ILE A 229 -4.77 -4.19 7.57
N LEU A 230 -3.48 -4.26 7.88
CA LEU A 230 -2.59 -5.28 7.30
C LEU A 230 -2.95 -6.68 7.78
N ASP A 231 -3.26 -6.85 9.06
CA ASP A 231 -3.69 -8.13 9.62
C ASP A 231 -5.00 -8.63 8.99
N LEU A 232 -6.00 -7.75 8.87
CA LEU A 232 -7.27 -8.06 8.19
C LEU A 232 -7.09 -8.43 6.71
N ALA A 233 -6.07 -7.89 6.05
CA ALA A 233 -5.70 -8.22 4.68
C ALA A 233 -4.80 -9.47 4.57
N GLY A 234 -4.39 -10.06 5.70
CA GLY A 234 -3.46 -11.20 5.73
C GLY A 234 -2.03 -10.86 5.30
N GLU A 235 -1.65 -9.58 5.34
CA GLU A 235 -0.34 -9.06 4.96
C GLU A 235 0.59 -8.91 6.17
N PRO A 236 1.91 -9.07 5.97
CA PRO A 236 2.88 -8.80 7.02
C PRO A 236 2.89 -7.31 7.37
N TYR A 237 3.12 -7.02 8.65
CA TYR A 237 3.31 -5.66 9.14
C TYR A 237 4.71 -5.13 8.77
N ASP A 238 4.86 -4.70 7.52
CA ASP A 238 6.04 -4.02 7.00
C ASP A 238 5.68 -3.00 5.90
N PRO A 239 6.59 -2.06 5.56
CA PRO A 239 6.31 -1.04 4.55
C PRO A 239 5.95 -1.57 3.17
N ILE A 240 6.52 -2.70 2.74
CA ILE A 240 6.26 -3.28 1.43
C ILE A 240 4.85 -3.89 1.41
N GLY A 241 4.43 -4.55 2.50
CA GLY A 241 3.05 -5.04 2.66
C GLY A 241 2.02 -3.91 2.53
N ALA A 242 2.24 -2.79 3.22
CA ALA A 242 1.38 -1.61 3.12
C ALA A 242 1.34 -1.01 1.70
N ALA A 243 2.51 -0.80 1.10
CA ALA A 243 2.61 -0.27 -0.25
C ALA A 243 2.00 -1.20 -1.30
N PHE A 244 2.10 -2.51 -1.11
CA PHE A 244 1.46 -3.52 -1.94
C PHE A 244 -0.05 -3.41 -1.89
N LEU A 245 -0.69 -3.31 -0.71
CA LEU A 245 -2.14 -3.12 -0.62
C LEU A 245 -2.61 -1.83 -1.30
N ILE A 246 -1.87 -0.73 -1.07
CA ILE A 246 -2.13 0.55 -1.73
C ILE A 246 -2.05 0.39 -3.26
N ALA A 247 -1.05 -0.34 -3.75
CA ALA A 247 -0.91 -0.64 -5.16
C ALA A 247 -2.03 -1.56 -5.70
N LYS A 248 -2.60 -2.46 -4.90
CA LYS A 248 -3.79 -3.23 -5.31
C LYS A 248 -5.06 -2.39 -5.34
N GLY A 249 -5.10 -1.24 -4.65
CA GLY A 249 -6.16 -0.25 -4.78
C GLY A 249 -7.53 -0.66 -4.26
N LYS A 250 -7.61 -1.77 -3.50
CA LYS A 250 -8.87 -2.19 -2.86
C LYS A 250 -9.15 -1.29 -1.66
N THR A 251 -10.36 -0.76 -1.59
CA THR A 251 -10.82 0.12 -0.50
C THR A 251 -11.84 -0.61 0.37
N ARG A 252 -11.95 -0.17 1.62
CA ARG A 252 -12.99 -0.63 2.55
C ARG A 252 -13.43 0.56 3.39
N PRO A 253 -14.74 0.77 3.61
CA PRO A 253 -15.22 1.81 4.52
C PRO A 253 -14.74 1.51 5.95
N LEU A 254 -14.49 2.57 6.71
CA LEU A 254 -14.11 2.51 8.12
C LEU A 254 -15.01 3.48 8.89
N ASP A 255 -15.49 3.03 10.05
CA ASP A 255 -16.33 3.85 10.91
C ASP A 255 -15.50 4.99 11.52
N LEU A 256 -16.13 6.16 11.66
CA LEU A 256 -15.53 7.34 12.27
C LEU A 256 -16.33 7.76 13.49
N ALA A 257 -15.70 7.74 14.66
CA ALA A 257 -16.32 8.21 15.88
C ALA A 257 -16.27 9.73 15.96
N VAL A 258 -17.40 10.36 16.26
CA VAL A 258 -17.50 11.79 16.53
C VAL A 258 -17.48 12.01 18.04
N VAL A 259 -16.48 12.73 18.51
CA VAL A 259 -16.34 13.12 19.92
C VAL A 259 -16.65 14.60 20.04
N GLN A 260 -17.76 14.92 20.70
CA GLN A 260 -18.15 16.30 20.94
C GLN A 260 -17.79 16.72 22.36
N GLN A 261 -16.98 17.76 22.48
CA GLN A 261 -16.63 18.42 23.73
C GLN A 261 -17.12 19.86 23.68
N GLN A 262 -18.21 20.15 24.40
CA GLN A 262 -18.88 21.45 24.34
C GLN A 262 -19.23 21.83 22.88
N ARG A 263 -18.57 22.87 22.34
CA ARG A 263 -18.73 23.35 20.95
C ARG A 263 -17.70 22.76 19.98
N CYS A 264 -16.70 22.03 20.47
CA CYS A 264 -15.67 21.42 19.66
C CYS A 264 -16.07 20.00 19.24
N ARG A 265 -15.82 19.65 17.99
CA ARG A 265 -15.96 18.29 17.47
C ARG A 265 -14.60 17.74 17.06
N TYR A 266 -14.34 16.51 17.45
CA TYR A 266 -13.16 15.74 17.10
C TYR A 266 -13.58 14.45 16.43
N TYR A 267 -12.74 13.96 15.52
CA TYR A 267 -13.01 12.75 14.77
C TYR A 267 -11.92 11.71 15.05
N SER A 268 -12.34 10.52 15.47
CA SER A 268 -11.44 9.43 15.90
C SER A 268 -11.71 8.14 15.13
N LEU A 269 -10.64 7.50 14.64
CA LEU A 269 -10.71 6.24 13.88
C LEU A 269 -10.43 4.98 14.73
N LEU A 270 -9.75 5.11 15.87
CA LEU A 270 -9.20 3.94 16.56
C LEU A 270 -9.73 3.80 17.98
N SER A 271 -9.55 4.83 18.81
CA SER A 271 -9.98 4.78 20.20
C SER A 271 -10.13 6.16 20.80
N LEU A 272 -11.07 6.27 21.75
CA LEU A 272 -11.10 7.31 22.75
C LEU A 272 -10.81 6.64 24.10
N SER A 273 -9.84 7.15 24.86
CA SER A 273 -9.48 6.62 26.17
C SER A 273 -9.61 7.68 27.25
N TRP A 274 -9.93 7.25 28.46
CA TRP A 274 -9.93 8.07 29.67
C TRP A 274 -9.37 7.28 30.86
N GLY A 275 -8.68 7.97 31.77
CA GLY A 275 -8.09 7.38 32.97
C GLY A 275 -6.76 6.71 32.71
N PHE A 276 -6.60 5.47 33.20
CA PHE A 276 -5.30 4.77 33.25
C PHE A 276 -4.56 4.74 31.91
N ILE A 277 -5.23 4.36 30.82
CA ILE A 277 -4.59 4.26 29.49
C ILE A 277 -4.11 5.63 29.01
N SER A 278 -4.93 6.67 29.22
CA SER A 278 -4.58 8.05 28.85
C SER A 278 -3.39 8.58 29.65
N ASP A 279 -3.34 8.30 30.95
CA ASP A 279 -2.18 8.65 31.79
C ASP A 279 -0.90 7.95 31.29
N VAL A 280 -0.98 6.66 30.93
CA VAL A 280 0.15 5.93 30.35
C VAL A 280 0.59 6.55 29.02
N ASP A 281 -0.33 6.86 28.11
CA ASP A 281 -0.01 7.41 26.80
C ASP A 281 0.63 8.80 26.89
N ILE A 282 0.05 9.69 27.72
CA ILE A 282 0.51 11.07 27.90
C ILE A 282 1.87 11.09 28.60
N GLU A 283 1.99 10.42 29.74
CA GLU A 283 3.18 10.53 30.57
C GLU A 283 4.37 9.77 29.97
N SER A 284 4.11 8.66 29.27
CA SER A 284 5.15 7.91 28.58
C SER A 284 5.81 8.65 27.44
N ASP A 285 5.23 9.74 26.93
CA ASP A 285 5.79 10.47 25.81
C ASP A 285 7.14 11.13 26.14
N ARG A 286 7.43 11.38 27.42
CA ARG A 286 8.76 11.80 27.90
C ARG A 286 9.86 10.76 27.57
N LEU A 287 9.48 9.50 27.40
CA LEU A 287 10.38 8.39 27.07
C LEU A 287 10.24 7.93 25.60
N ARG A 288 9.80 8.80 24.69
CA ARG A 288 9.60 8.45 23.27
C ARG A 288 10.82 7.83 22.58
N TYR A 289 12.03 8.11 23.05
CA TYR A 289 13.27 7.51 22.54
C TYR A 289 13.36 5.99 22.78
N LEU A 290 12.68 5.46 23.80
CA LEU A 290 12.58 4.02 24.09
C LEU A 290 11.65 3.25 23.14
N GLY A 291 10.92 3.95 22.25
CA GLY A 291 9.97 3.29 21.34
C GLY A 291 8.81 2.67 22.11
N SER A 292 8.40 1.45 21.73
CA SER A 292 7.22 0.77 22.31
C SER A 292 7.37 0.45 23.80
N TRP A 293 8.60 0.30 24.30
CA TRP A 293 8.87 0.04 25.71
C TRP A 293 8.40 1.16 26.64
N LYS A 294 8.25 2.40 26.13
CA LYS A 294 7.75 3.53 26.90
C LYS A 294 6.38 3.21 27.54
N ASN A 295 5.50 2.55 26.78
CA ASN A 295 4.15 2.22 27.24
C ASN A 295 4.20 1.14 28.32
N THR A 296 5.02 0.10 28.14
CA THR A 296 5.15 -0.99 29.12
C THR A 296 5.69 -0.50 30.46
N ILE A 297 6.74 0.32 30.43
CA ILE A 297 7.37 0.86 31.66
C ILE A 297 6.36 1.73 32.42
N TYR A 298 5.70 2.67 31.75
CA TYR A 298 4.73 3.53 32.40
C TYR A 298 3.48 2.79 32.86
N ALA A 299 3.04 1.76 32.14
CA ALA A 299 1.95 0.91 32.60
C ALA A 299 2.29 0.23 33.93
N ILE A 300 3.49 -0.34 34.07
CA ILE A 300 3.94 -0.95 35.33
C ILE A 300 3.98 0.09 36.46
N LEU A 301 4.58 1.26 36.22
CA LEU A 301 4.66 2.33 37.22
C LEU A 301 3.26 2.79 37.67
N ARG A 302 2.31 2.92 36.73
CA ARG A 302 0.92 3.30 37.00
C ARG A 302 0.14 2.21 37.70
N ILE A 303 0.42 0.93 37.44
CA ILE A 303 -0.17 -0.21 38.18
C ILE A 303 0.30 -0.21 39.64
N LEU A 304 1.57 0.14 39.89
CA LEU A 304 2.09 0.25 41.26
C LEU A 304 1.60 1.51 42.00
N SER A 305 1.16 2.53 41.25
CA SER A 305 0.68 3.82 41.78
C SER A 305 -0.69 4.20 41.20
N LEU A 306 -1.67 3.29 41.35
CA LEU A 306 -2.99 3.43 40.77
C LEU A 306 -3.70 4.69 41.23
N ARG A 307 -4.32 5.38 40.27
CA ARG A 307 -5.19 6.55 40.50
C ARG A 307 -6.63 6.15 40.23
N THR A 308 -7.55 6.78 40.95
CA THR A 308 -8.98 6.68 40.70
C THR A 308 -9.45 7.94 39.97
N TYR A 309 -10.30 7.77 38.97
CA TYR A 309 -10.83 8.88 38.17
C TYR A 309 -12.35 8.92 38.37
N LYS A 310 -12.89 10.08 38.71
CA LYS A 310 -14.34 10.27 38.91
C LYS A 310 -14.98 10.64 37.57
N GLY A 311 -16.02 9.93 37.17
CA GLY A 311 -16.77 10.18 35.94
C GLY A 311 -18.22 9.74 36.08
N ARG A 312 -19.09 10.25 35.21
CA ARG A 312 -20.49 9.84 35.10
C ARG A 312 -20.81 9.59 33.62
N LEU A 313 -21.41 8.44 33.35
CA LEU A 313 -21.95 8.10 32.03
C LEU A 313 -23.45 8.43 32.05
N PHE A 314 -23.92 9.07 30.98
CA PHE A 314 -25.32 9.45 30.79
C PHE A 314 -25.86 8.74 29.56
#